data_AF-A0A7I8EWS1-F1
#
_entry.id   AF-A0A7I8EWS1-F1
#
_cell.length_a   1.000
_cell.length_b   1.000
_cell.length_c   1.000
_cell.angle_alpha   90.00
_cell.angle_beta   90.00
_cell.angle_gamma   90.00
#
_symmetry.space_group_name_H-M   'P 1'
#
loop_
_entity.id
_entity.type
_entity.pdbx_description
1 polymer ?
#
loop_
_entity_poly.entity_id
_entity_poly.type
_entity_poly.pdbx_seq_one_letter_code
_entity_poly.pdbx_strand_id
1 'polypeptide(L)'
;MSSTKVVSTGDTSIGTLANLAADKTAHNRYIDAKALNTLRRQKADLTLFFQFLEAAHYTAPSAYFFQWVEEGRNQDAWSLWNGITHGLVEAFIEWMKQQGYAISSISVRLSTVKAYAKLAQRAGAISQQDLALILMVKAPTHREGVNIDKKREVKRVGAKKEAATIISPAHAVLLKRQPRHKDAAMMCLLLDLGLRVGGCHADFCGMKYNEKTLNSVQT
;
A
#
# COMPACT_ATOMS: atom_id res chain seq x y z
N MET A 1 -14.52 -34.44 -58.80
CA MET A 1 -14.52 -33.07 -58.22
C MET A 1 -14.73 -33.19 -56.72
N SER A 2 -13.65 -33.42 -55.96
CA SER A 2 -13.70 -33.45 -54.49
C SER A 2 -13.03 -32.20 -53.98
N SER A 3 -13.82 -31.29 -53.41
CA SER A 3 -13.35 -30.02 -52.87
C SER A 3 -12.82 -30.24 -51.47
N THR A 4 -11.50 -30.16 -51.32
CA THR A 4 -10.79 -30.19 -50.04
C THR A 4 -11.12 -28.92 -49.25
N LYS A 5 -11.88 -29.06 -48.16
CA LYS A 5 -12.05 -27.98 -47.17
C LYS A 5 -10.69 -27.71 -46.52
N VAL A 6 -10.11 -26.56 -46.83
CA VAL A 6 -8.96 -26.01 -46.10
C VAL A 6 -9.43 -25.68 -44.68
N VAL A 7 -8.85 -26.37 -43.71
CA VAL A 7 -8.99 -26.06 -42.28
C VAL A 7 -8.34 -24.71 -42.06
N SER A 8 -9.14 -23.69 -41.77
CA SER A 8 -8.69 -22.37 -41.34
C SER A 8 -7.98 -22.50 -39.99
N THR A 9 -6.65 -22.53 -40.02
CA THR A 9 -5.81 -22.32 -38.84
C THR A 9 -6.07 -20.93 -38.32
N GLY A 10 -6.62 -20.85 -37.10
CA GLY A 10 -7.15 -19.63 -36.50
C GLY A 10 -6.16 -18.47 -36.51
N ASP A 11 -6.56 -17.40 -37.17
CA ASP A 11 -5.99 -16.06 -37.04
C ASP A 11 -6.12 -15.60 -35.57
N THR A 12 -5.13 -15.96 -34.76
CA THR A 12 -4.93 -15.26 -33.50
C THR A 12 -4.40 -13.88 -33.88
N SER A 13 -5.32 -12.92 -34.02
CA SER A 13 -5.02 -11.53 -34.36
C SER A 13 -3.81 -11.03 -33.55
N ILE A 14 -2.95 -10.22 -34.20
CA ILE A 14 -1.81 -9.56 -33.55
C ILE A 14 -2.26 -8.84 -32.27
N GLY A 15 -3.49 -8.30 -32.25
CA GLY A 15 -4.08 -7.70 -31.05
C GLY A 15 -4.28 -8.69 -29.90
N THR A 16 -4.72 -9.91 -30.18
CA THR A 16 -4.92 -10.96 -29.17
C THR A 16 -3.58 -11.45 -28.60
N LEU A 17 -2.56 -11.61 -29.45
CA LEU A 17 -1.19 -11.94 -29.02
C LEU A 17 -0.57 -10.81 -28.20
N ALA A 18 -0.79 -9.55 -28.59
CA ALA A 18 -0.33 -8.38 -27.86
C ALA A 18 -0.99 -8.28 -26.48
N ASN A 19 -2.29 -8.54 -26.38
CA ASN A 19 -3.01 -8.58 -25.10
C ASN A 19 -2.44 -9.66 -24.17
N LEU A 20 -2.23 -10.88 -24.68
CA LEU A 20 -1.65 -11.97 -23.90
C LEU A 20 -0.24 -11.62 -23.37
N ALA A 21 0.59 -10.97 -24.18
CA ALA A 21 1.92 -10.51 -23.76
C ALA A 21 1.84 -9.36 -22.74
N ALA A 22 0.89 -8.43 -22.92
CA ALA A 22 0.65 -7.34 -21.99
C ALA A 22 0.20 -7.85 -20.61
N ASP A 23 -0.69 -8.86 -20.58
CA ASP A 23 -1.20 -9.44 -19.33
C ASP A 23 -0.10 -10.20 -18.57
N LYS A 24 0.73 -10.98 -19.27
CA LYS A 24 1.89 -11.68 -18.68
C LYS A 24 2.92 -10.74 -18.04
N THR A 25 3.05 -9.52 -18.55
CA THR A 25 4.05 -8.53 -18.08
C THR A 25 3.46 -7.45 -17.18
N ALA A 26 2.13 -7.35 -17.06
CA ALA A 26 1.46 -6.31 -16.29
C ALA A 26 1.87 -6.31 -14.80
N HIS A 27 2.14 -7.50 -14.26
CA HIS A 27 2.57 -7.66 -12.88
C HIS A 27 3.99 -7.11 -12.63
N ASN A 28 4.96 -7.53 -13.45
CA ASN A 28 6.35 -7.07 -13.33
C ASN A 28 6.41 -5.55 -13.52
N ARG A 29 5.71 -5.02 -14.52
CA ARG A 29 5.59 -3.57 -14.73
C ARG A 29 4.99 -2.84 -13.53
N TYR A 30 4.02 -3.46 -12.84
CA TYR A 30 3.46 -2.88 -11.62
C TYR A 30 4.48 -2.85 -10.50
N ILE A 31 5.22 -3.95 -10.26
CA ILE A 31 6.23 -4.03 -9.20
C ILE A 31 7.38 -3.06 -9.47
N ASP A 32 7.93 -3.07 -10.68
CA ASP A 32 9.10 -2.27 -11.07
C ASP A 32 8.84 -0.76 -10.95
N ALA A 33 7.60 -0.34 -11.17
CA ALA A 33 7.19 1.05 -11.03
C ALA A 33 7.00 1.52 -9.58
N LYS A 34 7.11 0.64 -8.57
CA LYS A 34 6.86 0.99 -7.16
C LYS A 34 8.14 1.03 -6.35
N ALA A 35 8.25 2.08 -5.54
CA ALA A 35 9.29 2.18 -4.53
C ALA A 35 9.23 1.00 -3.55
N LEU A 36 10.39 0.51 -3.10
CA LEU A 36 10.52 -0.63 -2.17
C LEU A 36 9.65 -0.48 -0.90
N ASN A 37 9.59 0.73 -0.34
CA ASN A 37 8.76 1.02 0.83
C ASN A 37 7.25 0.83 0.56
N THR A 38 6.80 1.09 -0.67
CA THR A 38 5.40 0.87 -1.07
C THR A 38 5.11 -0.62 -1.19
N LEU A 39 6.01 -1.39 -1.82
CA LEU A 39 5.87 -2.84 -1.94
C LEU A 39 5.86 -3.51 -0.56
N ARG A 40 6.75 -3.10 0.35
CA ARG A 40 6.78 -3.61 1.73
C ARG A 40 5.47 -3.35 2.47
N ARG A 41 4.89 -2.15 2.31
CA ARG A 41 3.57 -1.83 2.89
C ARG A 41 2.47 -2.69 2.27
N GLN A 42 2.45 -2.82 0.95
CA GLN A 42 1.44 -3.62 0.25
C GLN A 42 1.51 -5.11 0.63
N LYS A 43 2.72 -5.67 0.81
CA LYS A 43 2.94 -7.00 1.39
C LYS A 43 2.23 -7.14 2.73
N ALA A 44 2.44 -6.19 3.65
CA ALA A 44 1.83 -6.22 4.96
C ALA A 44 0.29 -6.03 4.92
N ASP A 45 -0.20 -5.24 3.97
CA ASP A 45 -1.65 -5.06 3.76
C ASP A 45 -2.30 -6.35 3.28
N LEU A 46 -1.74 -6.99 2.25
CA LEU A 46 -2.25 -8.25 1.69
C LEU A 46 -2.11 -9.40 2.68
N THR A 47 -1.00 -9.47 3.42
CA THR A 47 -0.81 -10.45 4.51
C THR A 47 -1.99 -10.44 5.47
N LEU A 48 -2.42 -9.26 5.92
CA LEU A 48 -3.55 -9.16 6.83
C LEU A 48 -4.86 -9.58 6.17
N PHE A 49 -5.05 -9.24 4.90
CA PHE A 49 -6.25 -9.64 4.17
C PHE A 49 -6.35 -11.17 4.05
N PHE A 50 -5.26 -11.86 3.74
CA PHE A 50 -5.26 -13.32 3.68
C PHE A 50 -5.40 -13.98 5.07
N GLN A 51 -4.86 -13.37 6.13
CA GLN A 51 -5.14 -13.81 7.51
C GLN A 51 -6.63 -13.70 7.86
N PHE A 52 -7.30 -12.64 7.39
CA PHE A 52 -8.74 -12.52 7.52
C PHE A 52 -9.48 -13.63 6.76
N LEU A 53 -9.07 -13.92 5.52
CA LEU A 53 -9.69 -14.99 4.72
C LEU A 53 -9.53 -16.36 5.39
N GLU A 54 -8.37 -16.64 5.98
CA GLU A 54 -8.11 -17.86 6.74
C GLU A 54 -9.00 -17.93 8.00
N ALA A 55 -9.12 -16.83 8.74
CA ALA A 55 -10.03 -16.73 9.89
C ALA A 55 -11.51 -16.88 9.50
N ALA A 56 -11.87 -16.51 8.27
CA ALA A 56 -13.21 -16.71 7.71
C ALA A 56 -13.42 -18.12 7.11
N HIS A 57 -12.46 -19.04 7.31
CA HIS A 57 -12.46 -20.41 6.75
C HIS A 57 -12.54 -20.46 5.22
N TYR A 58 -12.03 -19.44 4.54
CA TYR A 58 -11.87 -19.48 3.08
C TYR A 58 -10.69 -20.39 2.75
N THR A 59 -10.95 -21.49 2.03
CA THR A 59 -10.02 -22.60 1.73
C THR A 59 -8.94 -22.26 0.69
N ALA A 60 -8.43 -21.03 0.70
CA ALA A 60 -7.22 -20.66 -0.05
C ALA A 60 -6.02 -20.79 0.92
N PRO A 61 -5.00 -21.60 0.63
CA PRO A 61 -3.91 -21.78 1.58
C PRO A 61 -3.05 -20.50 1.64
N SER A 62 -3.08 -19.82 2.79
CA SER A 62 -2.33 -18.58 3.04
C SER A 62 -0.82 -18.77 2.83
N ALA A 63 -0.30 -19.97 3.05
CA ALA A 63 1.08 -20.37 2.78
C ALA A 63 1.55 -20.12 1.33
N TYR A 64 0.70 -20.34 0.32
CA TYR A 64 1.06 -20.08 -1.10
C TYR A 64 1.20 -18.58 -1.38
N PHE A 65 0.43 -17.73 -0.69
CA PHE A 65 0.56 -16.29 -0.85
C PHE A 65 1.91 -15.79 -0.31
N PHE A 66 2.33 -16.28 0.85
CA PHE A 66 3.58 -15.84 1.48
C PHE A 66 4.81 -16.17 0.62
N GLN A 67 4.82 -17.36 0.01
CA GLN A 67 5.85 -17.75 -0.96
C GLN A 67 5.85 -16.83 -2.20
N TRP A 68 4.67 -16.48 -2.72
CA TRP A 68 4.55 -15.53 -3.83
C TRP A 68 5.12 -14.14 -3.53
N VAL A 69 4.94 -13.61 -2.32
CA VAL A 69 5.49 -12.27 -2.00
C VAL A 69 7.02 -12.29 -1.89
N GLU A 70 7.61 -13.40 -1.47
CA GLU A 70 9.06 -13.51 -1.33
C GLU A 70 9.77 -13.73 -2.66
N GLU A 71 9.14 -14.45 -3.59
CA GLU A 71 9.74 -14.80 -4.89
C GLU A 71 9.32 -13.85 -6.02
N GLY A 72 8.26 -13.06 -5.82
CA GLY A 72 7.81 -11.96 -6.69
C GLY A 72 7.41 -12.35 -8.11
N ARG A 73 7.28 -13.65 -8.42
CA ARG A 73 7.30 -14.14 -9.82
C ARG A 73 6.50 -15.43 -10.08
N ASN A 74 5.36 -15.63 -9.43
CA ASN A 74 4.51 -16.78 -9.77
C ASN A 74 3.18 -16.36 -10.41
N GLN A 75 2.97 -16.75 -11.68
CA GLN A 75 1.72 -16.51 -12.42
C GLN A 75 0.55 -17.29 -11.82
N ASP A 76 0.82 -18.43 -11.17
CA ASP A 76 -0.20 -19.26 -10.53
C ASP A 76 -0.77 -18.65 -9.25
N ALA A 77 -0.12 -17.63 -8.69
CA ALA A 77 -0.57 -16.97 -7.47
C ALA A 77 -1.87 -16.18 -7.64
N TRP A 78 -2.25 -15.84 -8.88
CA TRP A 78 -3.54 -15.20 -9.15
C TRP A 78 -4.72 -16.14 -8.86
N SER A 79 -4.52 -17.46 -8.85
CA SER A 79 -5.55 -18.44 -8.46
C SER A 79 -6.12 -18.18 -7.06
N LEU A 80 -5.34 -17.61 -6.14
CA LEU A 80 -5.77 -17.23 -4.79
C LEU A 80 -6.80 -16.10 -4.77
N TRP A 81 -6.94 -15.37 -5.89
CA TRP A 81 -7.95 -14.35 -6.08
C TRP A 81 -9.25 -14.89 -6.65
N ASN A 82 -9.30 -16.17 -7.01
CA ASN A 82 -10.51 -16.81 -7.49
C ASN A 82 -11.59 -16.84 -6.40
N GLY A 83 -12.82 -16.47 -6.76
CA GLY A 83 -13.95 -16.39 -5.84
C GLY A 83 -13.89 -15.21 -4.86
N ILE A 84 -12.90 -14.32 -4.98
CA ILE A 84 -12.91 -13.07 -4.21
C ILE A 84 -14.00 -12.14 -4.74
N THR A 85 -15.01 -11.89 -3.90
CA THR A 85 -16.14 -11.02 -4.22
C THR A 85 -16.12 -9.74 -3.38
N HIS A 86 -16.97 -8.78 -3.74
CA HIS A 86 -17.19 -7.57 -2.95
C HIS A 86 -17.63 -7.87 -1.50
N GLY A 87 -18.42 -8.93 -1.29
CA GLY A 87 -18.88 -9.35 0.04
C GLY A 87 -17.73 -9.71 0.98
N LEU A 88 -16.69 -10.40 0.48
CA LEU A 88 -15.47 -10.67 1.27
C LEU A 88 -14.71 -9.38 1.59
N VAL A 89 -14.66 -8.44 0.65
CA VAL A 89 -14.00 -7.15 0.86
C VAL A 89 -14.75 -6.29 1.88
N GLU A 90 -16.08 -6.29 1.88
CA GLU A 90 -16.90 -5.63 2.90
C GLU A 90 -16.76 -6.30 4.27
N ALA A 91 -16.79 -7.64 4.32
CA ALA A 91 -16.54 -8.39 5.54
C ALA A 91 -15.15 -8.11 6.12
N PHE A 92 -14.12 -7.95 5.27
CA PHE A 92 -12.78 -7.55 5.72
C PHE A 92 -12.76 -6.16 6.36
N ILE A 93 -13.51 -5.20 5.79
CA ILE A 93 -13.65 -3.87 6.37
C ILE A 93 -14.30 -3.98 7.75
N GLU A 94 -15.43 -4.68 7.87
CA GLU A 94 -16.14 -4.85 9.14
C GLU A 94 -15.29 -5.59 10.17
N TRP A 95 -14.60 -6.64 9.78
CA TRP A 95 -13.64 -7.35 10.62
C TRP A 95 -12.56 -6.40 11.16
N MET A 96 -11.93 -5.59 10.30
CA MET A 96 -10.95 -4.61 10.77
C MET A 96 -11.56 -3.54 11.69
N LYS A 97 -12.82 -3.15 11.48
CA LYS A 97 -13.51 -2.22 12.38
C LYS A 97 -13.70 -2.85 13.76
N GLN A 98 -14.10 -4.12 13.83
CA GLN A 98 -14.28 -4.87 15.08
C GLN A 98 -12.94 -5.07 15.82
N GLN A 99 -11.87 -5.34 15.09
CA GLN A 99 -10.50 -5.42 15.62
C GLN A 99 -9.93 -4.04 16.04
N GLY A 100 -10.69 -2.94 15.89
CA GLY A 100 -10.28 -1.62 16.35
C GLY A 100 -9.20 -0.95 15.48
N TYR A 101 -9.02 -1.35 14.22
CA TYR A 101 -8.07 -0.69 13.32
C TYR A 101 -8.47 0.77 13.04
N ALA A 102 -7.46 1.63 12.88
CA ALA A 102 -7.67 3.02 12.49
C ALA A 102 -8.30 3.12 11.10
N ILE A 103 -9.24 4.04 10.92
CA ILE A 103 -9.96 4.26 9.66
C ILE A 103 -9.02 4.55 8.49
N SER A 104 -7.95 5.31 8.73
CA SER A 104 -6.92 5.55 7.72
C SER A 104 -6.22 4.26 7.29
N SER A 105 -5.97 3.34 8.21
CA SER A 105 -5.35 2.05 7.92
C SER A 105 -6.30 1.15 7.12
N ILE A 106 -7.59 1.13 7.47
CA ILE A 106 -8.63 0.43 6.70
C ILE A 106 -8.67 0.94 5.25
N SER A 107 -8.67 2.26 5.06
CA SER A 107 -8.72 2.87 3.72
C SER A 107 -7.48 2.56 2.88
N VAL A 108 -6.29 2.59 3.47
CA VAL A 108 -5.04 2.22 2.78
C VAL A 108 -5.05 0.74 2.38
N ARG A 109 -5.44 -0.15 3.29
CA ARG A 109 -5.52 -1.59 3.03
C ARG A 109 -6.55 -1.91 1.94
N LEU A 110 -7.73 -1.29 1.98
CA LEU A 110 -8.74 -1.43 0.93
C LEU A 110 -8.20 -0.98 -0.43
N SER A 111 -7.44 0.12 -0.47
CA SER A 111 -6.82 0.60 -1.70
C SER A 111 -5.80 -0.40 -2.26
N THR A 112 -5.02 -1.06 -1.39
CA THR A 112 -4.13 -2.15 -1.79
C THR A 112 -4.92 -3.34 -2.34
N VAL A 113 -5.98 -3.80 -1.67
CA VAL A 113 -6.83 -4.91 -2.14
C VAL A 113 -7.42 -4.59 -3.52
N LYS A 114 -7.96 -3.39 -3.72
CA LYS A 114 -8.49 -2.95 -5.03
C LYS A 114 -7.43 -2.89 -6.12
N ALA A 115 -6.21 -2.47 -5.78
CA ALA A 115 -5.12 -2.42 -6.75
C ALA A 115 -4.75 -3.84 -7.23
N TYR A 116 -4.70 -4.80 -6.30
CA TYR A 116 -4.38 -6.17 -6.64
C TYR A 116 -5.54 -6.92 -7.30
N ALA A 117 -6.80 -6.61 -6.96
CA ALA A 117 -7.97 -7.13 -7.67
C ALA A 117 -7.95 -6.73 -9.16
N LYS A 118 -7.50 -5.51 -9.49
CA LYS A 118 -7.30 -5.10 -10.90
C LYS A 118 -6.23 -5.92 -11.61
N LEU A 119 -5.14 -6.27 -10.90
CA LEU A 119 -4.08 -7.10 -11.46
C LEU A 119 -4.57 -8.54 -11.65
N ALA A 120 -5.31 -9.09 -10.68
CA ALA A 120 -5.90 -10.41 -10.73
C ALA A 120 -6.94 -10.55 -11.87
N GLN A 121 -7.75 -9.52 -12.11
CA GLN A 121 -8.68 -9.49 -13.23
C GLN A 121 -7.95 -9.53 -14.58
N ARG A 122 -6.84 -8.79 -14.73
CA ARG A 122 -6.01 -8.84 -15.95
C ARG A 122 -5.36 -10.21 -16.15
N ALA A 123 -5.05 -10.90 -15.06
CA ALA A 123 -4.57 -12.28 -15.10
C ALA A 123 -5.69 -13.32 -15.29
N GLY A 124 -6.95 -12.89 -15.43
CA GLY A 124 -8.10 -13.78 -15.63
C GLY A 124 -8.62 -14.48 -14.37
N ALA A 125 -8.12 -14.13 -13.19
CA ALA A 125 -8.51 -14.78 -11.93
C ALA A 125 -9.83 -14.26 -11.32
N ILE A 126 -10.23 -13.04 -11.68
CA ILE A 126 -11.48 -12.40 -11.23
C ILE A 126 -12.29 -11.97 -12.46
N SER A 127 -13.61 -12.14 -12.40
CA SER A 127 -14.51 -11.65 -13.45
C SER A 127 -14.53 -10.11 -13.52
N GLN A 128 -14.91 -9.54 -14.66
CA GLN A 128 -15.07 -8.08 -14.76
C GLN A 128 -16.19 -7.56 -13.85
N GLN A 129 -17.25 -8.36 -13.68
CA GLN A 129 -18.38 -8.07 -12.83
C GLN A 129 -17.97 -7.97 -11.35
N ASP A 130 -17.22 -8.96 -10.86
CA ASP A 130 -16.71 -8.95 -9.48
C ASP A 130 -15.75 -7.80 -9.24
N LEU A 131 -14.84 -7.53 -10.20
CA LEU A 131 -13.96 -6.36 -10.11
C LEU A 131 -14.77 -5.06 -9.99
N ALA A 132 -15.81 -4.88 -10.80
CA ALA A 132 -16.65 -3.68 -10.76
C ALA A 132 -17.29 -3.50 -9.37
N LEU A 133 -17.86 -4.58 -8.81
CA LEU A 133 -18.47 -4.56 -7.48
C LEU A 133 -17.42 -4.29 -6.39
N ILE A 134 -16.25 -4.91 -6.44
CA ILE A 134 -15.13 -4.66 -5.51
C ILE A 134 -14.71 -3.19 -5.55
N LEU A 135 -14.64 -2.58 -6.74
CA LEU A 135 -14.26 -1.18 -6.88
C LEU A 135 -15.31 -0.22 -6.31
N MET A 136 -16.58 -0.59 -6.27
CA MET A 136 -17.66 0.20 -5.66
C MET A 136 -17.63 0.22 -4.13
N VAL A 137 -17.00 -0.76 -3.48
CA VAL A 137 -16.91 -0.82 -2.01
C VAL A 137 -16.29 0.44 -1.43
N LYS A 138 -16.98 1.14 -0.53
CA LYS A 138 -16.50 2.42 0.01
C LYS A 138 -15.67 2.21 1.27
N ALA A 139 -14.52 2.88 1.33
CA ALA A 139 -13.81 3.03 2.58
C ALA A 139 -14.63 3.93 3.52
N PRO A 140 -14.60 3.69 4.85
CA PRO A 140 -15.19 4.62 5.80
C PRO A 140 -14.50 5.99 5.66
N THR A 141 -15.31 7.03 5.56
CA THR A 141 -14.80 8.41 5.51
C THR A 141 -14.26 8.83 6.87
N HIS A 142 -13.49 9.92 6.92
CA HIS A 142 -13.00 10.45 8.19
C HIS A 142 -14.16 10.84 9.13
N ARG A 143 -15.23 11.45 8.61
CA ARG A 143 -16.42 11.85 9.40
C ARG A 143 -17.16 10.64 9.95
N GLU A 144 -17.41 9.64 9.13
CA GLU A 144 -17.99 8.36 9.59
C GLU A 144 -17.07 7.70 10.60
N GLY A 145 -15.76 7.78 10.39
CA GLY A 145 -14.73 7.28 11.27
C GLY A 145 -14.86 7.78 12.70
N VAL A 146 -15.08 9.09 12.89
CA VAL A 146 -15.32 9.67 14.22
C VAL A 146 -16.56 9.07 14.88
N ASN A 147 -17.65 8.86 14.12
CA ASN A 147 -18.88 8.29 14.65
C ASN A 147 -18.75 6.79 14.95
N ILE A 148 -18.02 6.07 14.10
CA ILE A 148 -17.72 4.65 14.29
C ILE A 148 -16.83 4.49 15.53
N ASP A 149 -15.77 5.29 15.67
CA ASP A 149 -14.88 5.25 16.82
C ASP A 149 -15.61 5.56 18.13
N LYS A 150 -16.65 6.41 18.12
CA LYS A 150 -17.51 6.65 19.30
C LYS A 150 -18.32 5.41 19.73
N LYS A 151 -18.69 4.54 18.79
CA LYS A 151 -19.57 3.37 19.01
C LYS A 151 -18.82 2.07 19.27
N ARG A 152 -17.50 2.02 19.02
CA ARG A 152 -16.70 0.80 19.21
C ARG A 152 -16.36 0.58 20.69
N GLU A 153 -16.49 -0.67 21.13
CA GLU A 153 -15.99 -1.14 22.42
C GLU A 153 -14.46 -1.19 22.42
N VAL A 154 -13.85 -1.69 21.34
CA VAL A 154 -12.39 -1.73 21.15
C VAL A 154 -11.94 -0.52 20.34
N LYS A 155 -11.25 0.42 20.99
CA LYS A 155 -10.63 1.59 20.35
C LYS A 155 -9.12 1.39 20.21
N ARG A 156 -8.62 1.51 18.97
CA ARG A 156 -7.19 1.47 18.57
C ARG A 156 -6.32 0.42 19.27
N VAL A 157 -6.14 -0.72 18.62
CA VAL A 157 -5.05 -1.65 18.96
C VAL A 157 -3.72 -1.08 18.46
N GLY A 158 -2.87 -0.58 19.37
CA GLY A 158 -1.49 -0.15 19.11
C GLY A 158 -1.03 1.03 19.97
N ALA A 159 0.29 1.23 20.07
CA ALA A 159 0.93 2.27 20.92
C ALA A 159 0.69 3.73 20.45
N LYS A 160 -0.29 3.98 19.58
CA LYS A 160 -0.50 5.29 18.96
C LYS A 160 -1.36 6.17 19.87
N LYS A 161 -0.74 7.25 20.35
CA LYS A 161 -1.33 8.27 21.24
C LYS A 161 -2.70 8.77 20.75
N GLU A 162 -3.61 9.00 21.69
CA GLU A 162 -4.97 9.50 21.44
C GLU A 162 -4.96 10.89 20.80
N ALA A 163 -4.14 11.80 21.34
CA ALA A 163 -3.89 13.12 20.79
C ALA A 163 -2.46 13.24 20.23
N ALA A 164 -2.27 14.12 19.25
CA ALA A 164 -0.94 14.49 18.79
C ALA A 164 -0.17 15.13 19.96
N THR A 165 1.05 14.67 20.22
CA THR A 165 1.92 15.34 21.19
C THR A 165 2.41 16.64 20.58
N ILE A 166 1.86 17.76 21.04
CA ILE A 166 2.28 19.09 20.60
C ILE A 166 3.59 19.42 21.31
N ILE A 167 4.60 19.82 20.53
CA ILE A 167 5.84 20.36 21.07
C ILE A 167 5.57 21.80 21.50
N SER A 168 5.72 22.09 22.79
CA SER A 168 5.55 23.46 23.31
C SER A 168 6.67 24.38 22.79
N PRO A 169 6.45 25.70 22.72
CA PRO A 169 7.50 26.64 22.33
C PRO A 169 8.77 26.52 23.19
N ALA A 170 8.62 26.29 24.50
CA ALA A 170 9.75 26.08 25.40
C ALA A 170 10.55 24.81 25.05
N HIS A 171 9.86 23.70 24.76
CA HIS A 171 10.52 22.47 24.29
C HIS A 171 11.17 22.66 22.92
N ALA A 172 10.57 23.44 22.02
CA ALA A 172 11.15 23.74 20.71
C ALA A 172 12.48 24.52 20.85
N VAL A 173 12.54 25.49 21.76
CA VAL A 173 13.79 26.23 22.04
C VAL A 173 14.88 25.29 22.57
N LEU A 174 14.53 24.37 23.48
CA LEU A 174 15.48 23.37 23.99
C LEU A 174 15.93 22.42 22.89
N LEU A 175 15.01 21.95 22.04
CA LEU A 175 15.31 21.05 20.93
C LEU A 175 16.24 21.69 19.90
N LYS A 176 16.20 23.00 19.70
CA LYS A 176 17.13 23.71 18.80
C LYS A 176 18.56 23.84 19.36
N ARG A 177 18.76 23.62 20.67
CA ARG A 177 20.07 23.71 21.33
C ARG A 177 20.79 22.36 21.40
N GLN A 178 20.67 21.52 20.36
CA GLN A 178 21.39 20.26 20.33
C GLN A 178 22.92 20.51 20.34
N PRO A 179 23.69 19.66 21.04
CA PRO A 179 25.14 19.81 21.12
C PRO A 179 25.84 19.63 19.77
N ARG A 180 25.21 18.91 18.83
CA ARG A 180 25.71 18.77 17.46
C ARG A 180 25.05 19.81 16.56
N HIS A 181 25.86 20.65 15.92
CA HIS A 181 25.39 21.74 15.04
C HIS A 181 24.47 21.24 13.91
N LYS A 182 24.72 20.05 13.36
CA LYS A 182 23.86 19.43 12.35
C LYS A 182 22.45 19.15 12.87
N ASP A 183 22.34 18.60 14.08
CA ASP A 183 21.06 18.26 14.69
C ASP A 183 20.31 19.53 15.09
N ALA A 184 21.02 20.56 15.57
CA ALA A 184 20.46 21.87 15.86
C ALA A 184 19.87 22.53 14.59
N ALA A 185 20.64 22.54 13.49
CA ALA A 185 20.17 23.06 12.20
C ALA A 185 18.96 22.27 11.68
N MET A 186 18.97 20.94 11.79
CA MET A 186 17.84 20.09 11.42
C MET A 186 16.59 20.40 12.25
N MET A 187 16.75 20.61 13.56
CA MET A 187 15.63 21.00 14.45
C MET A 187 15.07 22.38 14.08
N CYS A 188 15.91 23.35 13.70
CA CYS A 188 15.44 24.64 13.20
C CYS A 188 14.61 24.48 11.91
N LEU A 189 15.08 23.70 10.94
CA LEU A 189 14.32 23.44 9.70
C LEU A 189 12.97 22.76 9.95
N LEU A 190 12.92 21.79 10.87
CA LEU A 190 11.69 21.07 11.22
C LEU A 190 10.70 21.95 11.97
N LEU A 191 11.17 22.76 12.93
CA LEU A 191 10.31 23.49 13.87
C LEU A 191 9.92 24.89 13.39
N ASP A 192 10.79 25.60 12.66
CA ASP A 192 10.51 26.97 12.18
C ASP A 192 9.89 27.00 10.80
N LEU A 193 10.31 26.09 9.91
CA LEU A 193 9.80 26.02 8.53
C LEU A 193 8.74 24.92 8.35
N GLY A 194 8.51 24.08 9.37
CA GLY A 194 7.51 23.02 9.32
C GLY A 194 7.82 21.94 8.27
N LEU A 195 9.10 21.77 7.89
CA LEU A 195 9.48 20.78 6.90
C LEU A 195 9.17 19.37 7.41
N ARG A 196 8.72 18.49 6.51
CA ARG A 196 8.60 17.07 6.84
C ARG A 196 9.98 16.43 6.76
N VAL A 197 10.19 15.37 7.53
CA VAL A 197 11.48 14.64 7.61
C VAL A 197 12.04 14.25 6.23
N GLY A 198 11.17 13.88 5.28
CA GLY A 198 11.59 13.58 3.91
C GLY A 198 12.16 14.77 3.13
N GLY A 199 11.70 16.00 3.42
CA GLY A 199 12.25 17.24 2.86
C GLY A 199 13.60 17.58 3.48
N CYS A 200 13.71 17.51 4.82
CA CYS A 200 14.97 17.77 5.50
C CYS A 200 16.10 16.83 5.06
N HIS A 201 15.80 15.56 4.78
CA HIS A 201 16.81 14.60 4.33
C HIS A 201 17.38 14.93 2.93
N ALA A 202 16.52 15.35 1.99
CA ALA A 202 16.95 15.68 0.63
C ALA A 202 17.91 16.89 0.61
N ASP A 203 17.59 17.93 1.38
CA ASP A 203 18.39 19.16 1.44
C ASP A 203 19.75 18.93 2.13
N PHE A 204 19.79 18.16 3.22
CA PHE A 204 21.04 17.82 3.92
C PHE A 204 21.93 16.83 3.16
N CYS A 205 21.36 15.97 2.30
CA CYS A 205 22.14 15.03 1.49
C CYS A 205 22.74 15.71 0.23
N GLY A 206 22.10 16.78 -0.26
CA GLY A 206 22.62 17.63 -1.34
C GLY A 206 23.66 18.65 -0.88
N MET A 207 23.63 19.08 0.38
CA MET A 207 24.67 19.94 0.96
C MET A 207 25.91 19.11 1.33
N LYS A 208 26.91 19.10 0.45
CA LYS A 208 28.30 18.77 0.85
C LYS A 208 28.74 19.82 1.88
N TYR A 209 28.56 19.50 3.16
CA TYR A 209 29.08 20.31 4.26
C TYR A 209 30.61 20.42 4.12
N ASN A 210 31.09 21.59 3.70
CA ASN A 210 32.50 21.94 3.73
C ASN A 210 32.79 22.54 5.11
N GLU A 211 33.54 21.83 5.95
CA GLU A 211 33.85 22.24 7.33
C GLU A 211 34.62 23.58 7.44
N LYS A 212 35.05 24.17 6.33
CA LYS A 212 35.92 25.36 6.31
C LYS A 212 35.23 26.71 6.50
N THR A 213 33.90 26.82 6.45
CA THR A 213 33.21 28.13 6.48
C THR A 213 32.70 28.60 7.85
N LEU A 214 32.93 27.86 8.93
CA LEU A 214 32.46 28.26 10.28
C LEU A 214 33.49 29.01 11.14
N ASN A 215 34.74 29.14 10.69
CA ASN A 215 35.80 29.81 11.47
C ASN A 215 36.02 31.30 11.13
N SER A 216 35.17 31.93 10.31
CA SER A 216 35.35 33.34 9.92
C SER A 216 34.35 34.32 10.55
N VAL A 217 33.58 33.91 11.56
CA VAL A 217 32.68 34.82 12.30
C VAL A 217 32.91 34.64 13.81
N GLN A 218 34.17 34.76 14.22
CA GLN A 218 34.55 35.14 15.58
C GLN A 218 35.79 36.03 15.51
N THR A 219 35.56 37.31 15.26
CA THR A 219 36.33 38.46 15.75
C THR A 219 35.44 39.69 15.69
#